data_AF-O61955-F1
#
_entry.id   AF-O61955-F1
#
_cell.length_a   1.000
_cell.length_b   1.000
_cell.length_c   1.000
_cell.angle_alpha   90.00
_cell.angle_beta   90.00
_cell.angle_gamma   90.00
#
_symmetry.space_group_name_H-M   'P 1'
#
loop_
_entity.id
_entity.type
_entity.pdbx_description
1 polymer ?
#
loop_
_entity_poly.entity_id
_entity_poly.type
_entity_poly.pdbx_seq_one_letter_code
_entity_poly.pdbx_strand_id
1 'polypeptide(L)'
;MSTSVAENKALSASGDVNASDASVPPELLTRHPLQNRWALWYLKADRNKEWEDCLKMVSLFDTVEDFWSLYNHIQSAGGLNWGSDYYLFKEGIKPMWEDVNNVQGGRWLVVVDKQKLQRRTQLLDHYWLELLMAIVGEQFDEYGDYICGAVVNVRQKGDKVSLWTRDATRDDVNLRIGQVLKQKLSIPDTEILRYEVHKDSSARTSSTVKPRICLPAKDPAPVKEKGPAATTSPSNPGTEATGTSPATPTP
;
A
#
# COMPACT_ATOMS: atom_id res chain seq x y z
N MET A 1 48.12 12.75 -47.73
CA MET A 1 48.67 13.63 -46.68
C MET A 1 49.09 12.72 -45.53
N SER A 2 50.38 12.73 -45.23
CA SER A 2 51.03 11.90 -44.21
C SER A 2 50.92 12.57 -42.85
N THR A 3 50.60 11.82 -41.81
CA THR A 3 51.05 12.12 -40.44
C THR A 3 51.22 10.81 -39.69
N SER A 4 52.41 10.70 -39.10
CA SER A 4 53.03 9.50 -38.60
C SER A 4 52.54 9.10 -37.22
N VAL A 5 52.63 7.79 -36.96
CA VAL A 5 52.57 7.15 -35.65
C VAL A 5 53.69 7.68 -34.76
N ALA A 6 53.36 8.07 -33.52
CA ALA A 6 54.32 8.26 -32.45
C ALA A 6 54.12 7.14 -31.41
N GLU A 7 55.10 6.23 -31.36
CA GLU A 7 55.28 5.28 -30.27
C GLU A 7 55.70 6.04 -29.00
N ASN A 8 55.00 5.83 -27.90
CA ASN A 8 55.52 6.19 -26.58
C ASN A 8 55.75 4.93 -25.74
N LYS A 9 57.05 4.68 -25.58
CA LYS A 9 57.79 3.95 -24.55
C LYS A 9 57.00 3.31 -23.40
N ALA A 10 57.33 2.04 -23.20
CA ALA A 10 57.03 1.20 -22.06
C ALA A 10 57.22 1.89 -20.70
N LEU A 11 56.20 1.78 -19.86
CA LEU A 11 56.32 1.96 -18.42
C LEU A 11 56.59 0.58 -17.81
N SER A 12 57.78 0.45 -17.24
CA SER A 12 58.24 -0.73 -16.51
C SER A 12 57.36 -0.99 -15.30
N ALA A 13 56.92 -2.24 -15.15
CA ALA A 13 56.31 -2.77 -13.95
C ALA A 13 57.33 -2.76 -12.80
N SER A 14 57.06 -1.91 -11.80
CA SER A 14 57.63 -1.98 -10.46
C SER A 14 56.43 -1.94 -9.52
N GLY A 15 56.25 -3.01 -8.75
CA GLY A 15 55.08 -3.19 -7.90
C GLY A 15 55.03 -2.16 -6.78
N ASP A 16 53.93 -1.44 -6.71
CA ASP A 16 53.40 -0.89 -5.48
C ASP A 16 52.10 -1.66 -5.19
N VAL A 17 52.20 -2.64 -4.30
CA VAL A 17 51.08 -3.15 -3.53
C VAL A 17 50.55 -1.97 -2.73
N ASN A 18 49.54 -1.29 -3.29
CA ASN A 18 48.89 -0.17 -2.62
C ASN A 18 48.22 -0.72 -1.35
N ALA A 19 48.86 -0.40 -0.22
CA ALA A 19 48.35 -0.53 1.11
C ALA A 19 47.13 0.39 1.27
N SER A 20 45.96 -0.10 0.86
CA SER A 20 44.67 0.48 1.21
C SER A 20 43.69 -0.59 1.72
N ASP A 21 44.22 -1.69 2.26
CA ASP A 21 43.45 -2.59 3.12
C ASP A 21 43.41 -1.96 4.53
N ALA A 22 42.76 -0.80 4.62
CA ALA A 22 42.34 -0.26 5.89
C ALA A 22 41.29 -1.23 6.42
N SER A 23 41.72 -2.14 7.30
CA SER A 23 40.91 -3.18 7.92
C SER A 23 39.52 -2.67 8.24
N VAL A 24 38.51 -3.18 7.54
CA VAL A 24 37.10 -2.90 7.84
C VAL A 24 36.91 -3.16 9.33
N PRO A 25 36.44 -2.16 10.13
CA PRO A 25 36.21 -2.35 11.56
C PRO A 25 35.40 -3.63 11.79
N PRO A 26 35.79 -4.51 12.74
CA PRO A 26 35.07 -5.77 13.00
C PRO A 26 33.57 -5.57 13.25
N GLU A 27 33.18 -4.39 13.76
CA GLU A 27 31.77 -4.02 13.94
C GLU A 27 31.00 -3.97 12.61
N LEU A 28 31.66 -3.57 11.50
CA LEU A 28 31.05 -3.54 10.16
C LEU A 28 31.01 -4.93 9.48
N LEU A 29 31.71 -5.93 10.04
CA LEU A 29 31.61 -7.32 9.59
C LEU A 29 30.45 -8.07 10.28
N THR A 30 29.95 -7.53 11.40
CA THR A 30 28.82 -8.11 12.12
C THR A 30 27.53 -7.75 11.41
N ARG A 31 26.80 -8.77 10.96
CA ARG A 31 25.48 -8.60 10.34
C ARG A 31 24.37 -8.57 11.39
N HIS A 32 23.31 -7.82 11.12
CA HIS A 32 22.18 -7.67 12.03
C HIS A 32 21.06 -8.62 11.59
N PRO A 33 20.84 -9.76 12.29
CA PRO A 33 19.82 -10.72 11.89
C PRO A 33 18.41 -10.13 12.07
N LEU A 34 17.55 -10.42 11.10
CA LEU A 34 16.11 -10.17 11.17
C LEU A 34 15.43 -11.31 11.93
N GLN A 35 14.27 -11.04 12.52
CA GLN A 35 13.49 -12.08 13.21
C GLN A 35 12.97 -13.16 12.25
N ASN A 36 12.68 -12.77 11.01
CA ASN A 36 12.17 -13.65 9.96
C ASN A 36 13.05 -13.57 8.73
N ARG A 37 13.11 -14.66 7.97
CA ARG A 37 13.66 -14.68 6.62
C ARG A 37 12.57 -14.25 5.63
N TRP A 38 12.92 -13.36 4.69
CA TRP A 38 11.97 -12.73 3.78
C TRP A 38 12.33 -13.03 2.33
N ALA A 39 11.30 -13.26 1.51
CA ALA A 39 11.39 -13.47 0.08
C ALA A 39 10.83 -12.25 -0.67
N LEU A 40 11.65 -11.60 -1.48
CA LEU A 40 11.18 -10.60 -2.44
C LEU A 40 10.79 -11.31 -3.74
N TRP A 41 9.60 -11.00 -4.24
CA TRP A 41 9.09 -11.48 -5.52
C TRP A 41 8.75 -10.32 -6.44
N TYR A 42 8.89 -10.54 -7.74
CA TYR A 42 8.56 -9.59 -8.79
C TYR A 42 7.54 -10.23 -9.75
N LEU A 43 6.44 -9.51 -10.00
CA LEU A 43 5.55 -9.82 -11.12
C LEU A 43 5.91 -8.94 -12.30
N LYS A 44 6.40 -9.56 -13.37
CA LYS A 44 6.63 -8.84 -14.62
C LYS A 44 5.31 -8.54 -15.32
N ALA A 45 5.12 -7.30 -15.77
CA ALA A 45 4.03 -6.95 -16.67
C ALA A 45 4.25 -7.60 -18.06
N ASP A 46 3.69 -8.79 -18.27
CA ASP A 46 3.72 -9.49 -19.55
C ASP A 46 2.33 -10.06 -19.85
N ARG A 47 1.66 -9.51 -20.88
CA ARG A 47 0.29 -9.92 -21.25
C ARG A 47 0.25 -11.23 -22.04
N ASN A 48 1.41 -11.76 -22.43
CA ASN A 48 1.51 -12.98 -23.24
C ASN A 48 1.75 -14.24 -22.40
N LYS A 49 1.75 -14.11 -21.07
CA LYS A 49 2.03 -15.19 -20.13
C LYS A 49 0.97 -15.23 -19.04
N GLU A 50 0.80 -16.41 -18.46
CA GLU A 50 -0.03 -16.58 -17.28
C GLU A 50 0.60 -15.87 -16.07
N TRP A 51 -0.23 -15.52 -15.08
CA TRP A 51 0.21 -14.77 -13.90
C TRP A 51 1.35 -15.49 -13.15
N GLU A 52 1.23 -16.81 -12.98
CA GLU A 52 2.23 -17.63 -12.30
C GLU A 52 3.58 -17.63 -13.05
N ASP A 53 3.55 -17.61 -14.39
CA ASP A 53 4.75 -17.54 -15.21
C ASP A 53 5.44 -16.16 -15.15
N CYS A 54 4.67 -15.12 -14.84
CA CYS A 54 5.16 -13.75 -14.66
C CYS A 54 5.78 -13.53 -13.28
N LEU A 55 5.42 -14.36 -12.30
CA LEU A 55 5.91 -14.27 -10.93
C LEU A 55 7.30 -14.90 -10.81
N LYS A 56 8.24 -14.16 -10.21
CA LYS A 56 9.62 -14.60 -9.97
C LYS A 56 10.04 -14.28 -8.55
N MET A 57 10.59 -15.26 -7.85
CA MET A 57 11.32 -15.00 -6.61
C MET A 57 12.67 -14.38 -6.99
N VAL A 58 12.93 -13.17 -6.48
CA VAL A 58 14.12 -12.38 -6.80
C VAL A 58 15.26 -12.73 -5.86
N SER A 59 15.00 -12.69 -4.55
CA SER A 59 15.99 -13.02 -3.53
C SER A 59 15.33 -13.39 -2.19
N LEU A 60 16.07 -14.14 -1.38
CA LEU A 60 15.80 -14.39 0.04
C LEU A 60 16.85 -13.64 0.87
N PHE A 61 16.44 -13.08 2.00
CA PHE A 61 17.35 -12.41 2.94
C PHE A 61 16.85 -12.51 4.38
N ASP A 62 17.77 -12.51 5.33
CA ASP A 62 17.49 -12.62 6.77
C ASP A 62 18.39 -11.69 7.61
N THR A 63 19.09 -10.74 6.97
CA THR A 63 19.86 -9.70 7.64
C THR A 63 19.49 -8.31 7.14
N VAL A 64 19.71 -7.28 7.96
CA VAL A 64 19.50 -5.87 7.58
C VAL A 64 20.42 -5.49 6.42
N GLU A 65 21.65 -5.99 6.39
CA GLU A 65 22.62 -5.76 5.32
C GLU A 65 22.15 -6.34 3.98
N ASP A 66 21.63 -7.57 4.00
CA ASP A 66 21.13 -8.21 2.79
C ASP A 66 19.83 -7.54 2.29
N PHE A 67 18.98 -7.04 3.21
CA PHE A 67 17.83 -6.21 2.87
C PHE A 67 18.25 -4.94 2.11
N TRP A 68 19.19 -4.16 2.65
CA TRP A 68 19.65 -2.93 2.00
C TRP A 68 20.46 -3.21 0.74
N SER A 69 21.25 -4.29 0.73
CA SER A 69 21.97 -4.73 -0.47
C SER A 69 20.99 -5.05 -1.59
N LEU A 70 19.91 -5.78 -1.31
CA LEU A 70 18.86 -6.05 -2.29
C LEU A 70 18.14 -4.77 -2.72
N TYR A 71 17.63 -3.98 -1.77
CA TYR A 71 16.81 -2.79 -2.05
C TYR A 71 17.57 -1.75 -2.89
N ASN A 72 18.86 -1.55 -2.63
CA ASN A 72 19.70 -0.59 -3.35
C ASN A 72 20.06 -1.02 -4.78
N HIS A 73 19.89 -2.31 -5.13
CA HIS A 73 20.26 -2.86 -6.44
C HIS A 73 19.04 -3.27 -7.30
N ILE A 74 17.82 -2.97 -6.85
CA ILE A 74 16.59 -3.18 -7.62
C ILE A 74 15.96 -1.84 -8.02
N GLN A 75 15.12 -1.87 -9.06
CA GLN A 75 14.32 -0.72 -9.45
C GLN A 75 13.33 -0.37 -8.33
N SER A 76 13.17 0.92 -7.98
CA SER A 76 12.13 1.37 -7.06
C SER A 76 10.73 1.05 -7.59
N ALA A 77 9.72 0.99 -6.70
CA ALA A 77 8.34 0.68 -7.10
C ALA A 77 7.81 1.71 -8.11
N GLY A 78 8.11 2.99 -7.90
CA GLY A 78 7.77 4.10 -8.79
C GLY A 78 8.45 4.05 -10.16
N GLY A 79 9.51 3.26 -10.32
CA GLY A 79 10.21 3.05 -11.58
C GLY A 79 9.74 1.81 -12.37
N LEU A 80 8.81 1.02 -11.86
CA LEU A 80 8.31 -0.16 -12.56
C LEU A 80 7.31 0.18 -13.68
N ASN A 81 7.24 -0.71 -14.67
CA ASN A 81 6.22 -0.62 -15.72
C ASN A 81 4.82 -0.88 -15.17
N TRP A 82 3.81 -0.19 -15.72
CA TRP A 82 2.41 -0.44 -15.37
C TRP A 82 2.02 -1.91 -15.56
N GLY A 83 1.38 -2.48 -14.54
CA GLY A 83 1.02 -3.90 -14.47
C GLY A 83 2.01 -4.75 -13.67
N SER A 84 3.16 -4.18 -13.26
CA SER A 84 4.14 -4.89 -12.45
C SER A 84 3.79 -4.82 -10.96
N ASP A 85 4.30 -5.79 -10.20
CA ASP A 85 4.17 -5.85 -8.75
C ASP A 85 5.50 -6.19 -8.08
N TYR A 86 5.71 -5.72 -6.87
CA TYR A 86 6.61 -6.38 -5.92
C TYR A 86 5.80 -6.98 -4.77
N TYR A 87 6.31 -8.09 -4.25
CA TYR A 87 5.81 -8.74 -3.05
C TYR A 87 6.96 -9.00 -2.10
N LEU A 88 6.81 -8.70 -0.82
CA LEU A 88 7.73 -9.15 0.23
C LEU A 88 6.96 -10.03 1.19
N PHE A 89 7.28 -11.32 1.26
CA PHE A 89 6.57 -12.28 2.12
C PHE A 89 7.55 -13.07 2.98
N LYS A 90 7.12 -13.52 4.17
CA LYS A 90 7.93 -14.43 4.98
C LYS A 90 8.28 -15.68 4.17
N GLU A 91 9.46 -16.23 4.40
CA GLU A 91 9.90 -17.47 3.73
C GLU A 91 8.84 -18.57 3.90
N GLY A 92 8.57 -19.29 2.81
CA GLY A 92 7.56 -20.35 2.78
C GLY A 92 6.13 -19.89 2.50
N ILE A 93 5.85 -18.58 2.50
CA ILE A 93 4.53 -18.05 2.13
C ILE A 93 4.56 -17.57 0.68
N LYS A 94 3.74 -18.17 -0.19
CA LYS A 94 3.59 -17.70 -1.58
C LYS A 94 2.75 -16.42 -1.61
N PRO A 95 3.09 -15.44 -2.48
CA PRO A 95 2.37 -14.16 -2.57
C PRO A 95 1.04 -14.29 -3.35
N MET A 96 0.19 -15.22 -2.93
CA MET A 96 -1.10 -15.54 -3.53
C MET A 96 -2.12 -15.85 -2.43
N TRP A 97 -3.41 -15.60 -2.70
CA TRP A 97 -4.45 -15.73 -1.68
C TRP A 97 -4.80 -17.19 -1.38
N GLU A 98 -4.44 -18.11 -2.27
CA GLU A 98 -4.63 -19.55 -2.15
C GLU A 98 -3.63 -20.20 -1.18
N ASP A 99 -2.54 -19.51 -0.85
CA ASP A 99 -1.58 -20.00 0.14
C ASP A 99 -2.27 -20.22 1.49
N VAL A 100 -1.95 -21.33 2.16
CA VAL A 100 -2.57 -21.72 3.44
C VAL A 100 -2.45 -20.64 4.51
N ASN A 101 -1.40 -19.81 4.45
CA ASN A 101 -1.16 -18.71 5.38
C ASN A 101 -1.99 -17.45 5.05
N ASN A 102 -2.50 -17.33 3.83
CA ASN A 102 -3.23 -16.15 3.34
C ASN A 102 -4.73 -16.41 3.15
N VAL A 103 -5.15 -17.66 2.94
CA VAL A 103 -6.52 -18.00 2.53
C VAL A 103 -7.62 -17.62 3.53
N GLN A 104 -7.27 -17.55 4.82
CA GLN A 104 -8.16 -17.08 5.90
C GLN A 104 -7.96 -15.60 6.24
N GLY A 105 -7.02 -14.96 5.55
CA GLY A 105 -6.54 -13.62 5.84
C GLY A 105 -7.24 -12.53 5.04
N GLY A 106 -6.59 -11.38 5.05
CA GLY A 106 -7.00 -10.19 4.34
C GLY A 106 -5.83 -9.22 4.22
N ARG A 107 -6.14 -8.04 3.70
CA ARG A 107 -5.14 -6.98 3.53
C ARG A 107 -5.64 -5.64 4.03
N TRP A 108 -4.76 -4.87 4.64
CA TRP A 108 -4.89 -3.42 4.66
C TRP A 108 -4.49 -2.85 3.30
N LEU A 109 -5.35 -2.04 2.69
CA LEU A 109 -5.13 -1.44 1.38
C LEU A 109 -5.02 0.09 1.48
N VAL A 110 -3.92 0.61 0.94
CA VAL A 110 -3.67 2.01 0.64
C VAL A 110 -3.76 2.19 -0.88
N VAL A 111 -4.54 3.18 -1.35
CA VAL A 111 -4.56 3.56 -2.77
C VAL A 111 -3.75 4.85 -2.94
N VAL A 112 -2.85 4.86 -3.92
CA VAL A 112 -1.95 5.98 -4.22
C VAL A 112 -2.31 6.52 -5.62
N ASP A 113 -3.15 7.55 -5.65
CA ASP A 113 -3.79 8.06 -6.86
C ASP A 113 -3.67 9.59 -7.02
N LYS A 114 -2.64 10.20 -6.40
CA LYS A 114 -2.40 11.65 -6.49
C LYS A 114 -2.38 12.10 -7.95
N GLN A 115 -3.11 13.18 -8.25
CA GLN A 115 -3.31 13.70 -9.60
C GLN A 115 -1.99 14.05 -10.31
N LYS A 116 -1.02 14.60 -9.57
CA LYS A 116 0.31 14.90 -10.10
C LYS A 116 1.17 13.64 -10.06
N LEU A 117 1.54 13.12 -11.24
CA LEU A 117 2.29 11.87 -11.38
C LEU A 117 3.59 11.85 -10.56
N GLN A 118 4.39 12.92 -10.58
CA GLN A 118 5.63 13.00 -9.79
C GLN A 118 5.37 12.85 -8.28
N ARG A 119 4.31 13.50 -7.77
CA ARG A 119 3.94 13.40 -6.35
C ARG A 119 3.44 12.00 -6.00
N ARG A 120 2.73 11.37 -6.93
CA ARG A 120 2.26 9.99 -6.81
C ARG A 120 3.44 9.00 -6.74
N THR A 121 4.42 9.12 -7.64
CA THR A 121 5.64 8.30 -7.66
C THR A 121 6.44 8.43 -6.36
N GLN A 122 6.69 9.66 -5.91
CA GLN A 122 7.39 9.91 -4.64
C GLN A 122 6.65 9.30 -3.44
N LEU A 123 5.32 9.43 -3.40
CA LEU A 123 4.50 8.89 -2.32
C LEU A 123 4.48 7.36 -2.34
N LEU A 124 4.47 6.75 -3.52
CA LEU A 124 4.53 5.30 -3.70
C LEU A 124 5.83 4.73 -3.15
N ASP A 125 6.97 5.29 -3.55
CA ASP A 125 8.29 4.83 -3.09
C ASP A 125 8.45 5.04 -1.58
N HIS A 126 7.95 6.16 -1.04
CA HIS A 126 7.92 6.40 0.41
C HIS A 126 7.10 5.34 1.15
N TYR A 127 5.83 5.14 0.76
CA TYR A 127 4.97 4.15 1.41
C TYR A 127 5.51 2.73 1.30
N TRP A 128 6.10 2.37 0.16
CA TRP A 128 6.67 1.05 -0.03
C TRP A 128 7.86 0.84 0.90
N LEU A 129 8.84 1.74 0.91
CA LEU A 129 10.02 1.60 1.76
C LEU A 129 9.68 1.63 3.25
N GLU A 130 8.83 2.57 3.70
CA GLU A 130 8.38 2.62 5.10
C GLU A 130 7.68 1.33 5.53
N LEU A 131 6.85 0.77 4.65
CA LEU A 131 6.20 -0.51 4.91
C LEU A 131 7.21 -1.65 5.00
N LEU A 132 8.17 -1.73 4.07
CA LEU A 132 9.21 -2.75 4.11
C LEU A 132 10.01 -2.68 5.40
N MET A 133 10.47 -1.48 5.79
CA MET A 133 11.21 -1.27 7.03
C MET A 133 10.39 -1.64 8.27
N ALA A 134 9.10 -1.27 8.31
CA ALA A 134 8.22 -1.64 9.41
C ALA A 134 8.03 -3.16 9.53
N ILE A 135 7.98 -3.87 8.41
CA ILE A 135 7.83 -5.34 8.38
C ILE A 135 9.11 -6.04 8.81
N VAL A 136 10.24 -5.76 8.16
CA VAL A 136 11.50 -6.46 8.45
C VAL A 136 12.03 -6.12 9.85
N GLY A 137 11.70 -4.92 10.35
CA GLY A 137 12.00 -4.47 11.71
C GLY A 137 10.96 -4.87 12.77
N GLU A 138 10.00 -5.75 12.44
CA GLU A 138 8.97 -6.27 13.37
C GLU A 138 8.27 -5.16 14.19
N GLN A 139 7.85 -4.09 13.52
CA GLN A 139 7.33 -2.89 14.17
C GLN A 139 5.82 -2.94 14.47
N PHE A 140 5.19 -4.11 14.35
CA PHE A 140 3.75 -4.32 14.56
C PHE A 140 3.45 -4.85 15.97
N ASP A 141 4.16 -4.33 16.97
CA ASP A 141 4.11 -4.75 18.37
C ASP A 141 4.23 -6.28 18.51
N GLU A 142 3.43 -6.92 19.37
CA GLU A 142 3.37 -8.38 19.53
C GLU A 142 2.68 -9.13 18.36
N TYR A 143 2.19 -8.42 17.34
CA TYR A 143 1.38 -9.00 16.26
C TYR A 143 2.18 -9.37 14.99
N GLY A 144 3.52 -9.36 15.06
CA GLY A 144 4.40 -9.73 13.95
C GLY A 144 4.09 -11.09 13.31
N ASP A 145 3.63 -12.08 14.09
CA ASP A 145 3.26 -13.41 13.60
C ASP A 145 2.02 -13.44 12.69
N TYR A 146 1.16 -12.42 12.80
CA TYR A 146 -0.01 -12.26 11.94
C TYR A 146 0.34 -11.60 10.61
N ILE A 147 1.53 -11.02 10.45
CA ILE A 147 1.99 -10.46 9.18
C ILE A 147 2.47 -11.58 8.26
N CYS A 148 1.86 -11.69 7.09
CA CYS A 148 2.29 -12.60 6.03
C CYS A 148 3.32 -11.93 5.11
N GLY A 149 3.05 -10.68 4.73
CA GLY A 149 3.84 -9.94 3.76
C GLY A 149 3.18 -8.66 3.29
N ALA A 150 3.79 -8.00 2.32
CA ALA A 150 3.28 -6.80 1.70
C ALA A 150 3.37 -6.85 0.17
N VAL A 151 2.52 -6.04 -0.46
CA VAL A 151 2.37 -5.97 -1.91
C VAL A 151 2.35 -4.52 -2.35
N VAL A 152 3.08 -4.21 -3.42
CA VAL A 152 2.88 -2.98 -4.18
C VAL A 152 2.45 -3.32 -5.60
N ASN A 153 1.31 -2.77 -6.02
CA ASN A 153 0.77 -2.92 -7.37
C ASN A 153 0.89 -1.62 -8.14
N VAL A 154 1.71 -1.62 -9.19
CA VAL A 154 1.97 -0.43 -10.01
C VAL A 154 0.97 -0.41 -11.16
N ARG A 155 0.03 0.54 -11.18
CA ARG A 155 -1.14 0.51 -12.09
C ARG A 155 -1.48 1.91 -12.59
N GLN A 156 -1.76 2.08 -13.88
CA GLN A 156 -2.06 3.40 -14.45
C GLN A 156 -3.13 4.21 -13.69
N LYS A 157 -4.24 3.58 -13.27
CA LYS A 157 -5.37 4.24 -12.60
C LYS A 157 -5.15 4.60 -11.13
N GLY A 158 -4.03 4.17 -10.53
CA GLY A 158 -3.74 4.35 -9.11
C GLY A 158 -3.00 3.14 -8.58
N ASP A 159 -1.87 3.37 -7.93
CA ASP A 159 -1.06 2.30 -7.35
C ASP A 159 -1.71 1.82 -6.07
N LYS A 160 -1.36 0.62 -5.64
CA LYS A 160 -1.85 0.04 -4.39
C LYS A 160 -0.68 -0.41 -3.57
N VAL A 161 -0.67 -0.06 -2.29
CA VAL A 161 0.25 -0.62 -1.30
C VAL A 161 -0.60 -1.40 -0.31
N SER A 162 -0.22 -2.62 0.02
CA SER A 162 -1.03 -3.49 0.87
C SER A 162 -0.18 -4.28 1.85
N LEU A 163 -0.69 -4.43 3.07
CA LEU A 163 -0.14 -5.28 4.12
C LEU A 163 -1.08 -6.47 4.35
N TRP A 164 -0.60 -7.68 4.12
CA TRP A 164 -1.38 -8.91 4.21
C TRP A 164 -1.23 -9.54 5.59
N THR A 165 -2.35 -9.96 6.17
CA THR A 165 -2.42 -10.59 7.48
C THR A 165 -3.09 -11.96 7.41
N ARG A 166 -2.72 -12.82 8.36
CA ARG A 166 -3.03 -14.26 8.38
C ARG A 166 -4.50 -14.62 8.63
N ASP A 167 -5.19 -13.84 9.46
CA ASP A 167 -6.54 -14.14 9.94
C ASP A 167 -7.41 -12.89 9.90
N ALA A 168 -8.38 -12.88 8.98
CA ALA A 168 -9.32 -11.78 8.82
C ALA A 168 -10.36 -11.67 9.94
N THR A 169 -10.52 -12.69 10.78
CA THR A 169 -11.51 -12.72 11.87
C THR A 169 -11.02 -12.04 13.14
N ARG A 170 -9.70 -11.80 13.25
CA ARG A 170 -9.05 -11.14 14.39
C ARG A 170 -9.09 -9.63 14.25
N ASP A 171 -10.27 -9.05 14.48
CA ASP A 171 -10.50 -7.60 14.33
C ASP A 171 -9.64 -6.77 15.29
N ASP A 172 -9.40 -7.26 16.51
CA ASP A 172 -8.49 -6.67 17.50
C ASP A 172 -7.07 -6.50 16.93
N VAL A 173 -6.54 -7.61 16.40
CA VAL A 173 -5.20 -7.69 15.81
C VAL A 173 -5.09 -6.83 14.56
N ASN A 174 -6.03 -7.00 13.63
CA ASN A 174 -6.01 -6.27 12.36
C ASN A 174 -6.20 -4.78 12.57
N LEU A 175 -7.04 -4.36 13.52
CA LEU A 175 -7.20 -2.94 13.86
C LEU A 175 -5.88 -2.35 14.36
N ARG A 176 -5.19 -3.01 15.29
CA ARG A 176 -3.92 -2.51 15.82
C ARG A 176 -2.84 -2.46 14.75
N ILE A 177 -2.70 -3.51 13.93
CA ILE A 177 -1.80 -3.53 12.77
C ILE A 177 -2.10 -2.34 11.84
N GLY A 178 -3.38 -2.07 11.57
CA GLY A 178 -3.80 -0.96 10.72
C GLY A 178 -3.46 0.42 11.29
N GLN A 179 -3.56 0.59 12.60
CA GLN A 179 -3.17 1.83 13.29
C GLN A 179 -1.66 2.07 13.20
N VAL A 180 -0.85 1.05 13.46
CA VAL A 180 0.61 1.11 13.33
C VAL A 180 1.00 1.39 11.88
N LEU A 181 0.39 0.70 10.91
CA LEU A 181 0.60 0.94 9.49
C LEU A 181 0.34 2.41 9.12
N LYS A 182 -0.81 2.94 9.56
CA LYS A 182 -1.19 4.34 9.31
C LYS A 182 -0.17 5.32 9.87
N GLN A 183 0.31 5.07 11.09
CA GLN A 183 1.32 5.89 11.75
C GLN A 183 2.67 5.82 11.02
N LYS A 184 3.18 4.62 10.72
CA LYS A 184 4.48 4.42 10.06
C LYS A 184 4.53 5.06 8.67
N LEU A 185 3.45 4.93 7.90
CA LEU A 185 3.38 5.54 6.56
C LEU A 185 2.94 7.01 6.59
N SER A 186 2.75 7.61 7.77
CA SER A 186 2.29 9.01 7.92
C SER A 186 1.03 9.31 7.10
N ILE A 187 0.08 8.37 7.08
CA ILE A 187 -1.14 8.48 6.27
C ILE A 187 -2.12 9.42 6.99
N PRO A 188 -2.54 10.53 6.36
CA PRO A 188 -3.41 11.52 6.99
C PRO A 188 -4.82 10.97 7.23
N ASP A 189 -5.54 11.54 8.20
CA ASP A 189 -6.93 11.13 8.51
C ASP A 189 -7.93 11.39 7.38
N THR A 190 -7.57 12.22 6.41
CA THR A 190 -8.34 12.43 5.18
C THR A 190 -8.35 11.19 4.27
N GLU A 191 -7.39 10.28 4.44
CA GLU A 191 -7.27 9.04 3.67
C GLU A 191 -7.80 7.85 4.48
N ILE A 192 -8.70 7.08 3.88
CA ILE A 192 -9.33 5.93 4.53
C ILE A 192 -8.57 4.66 4.13
N LEU A 193 -7.94 4.02 5.11
CA LEU A 193 -7.42 2.66 4.98
C LEU A 193 -8.57 1.66 5.09
N ARG A 194 -8.50 0.62 4.27
CA ARG A 194 -9.53 -0.41 4.18
C ARG A 194 -8.92 -1.77 4.45
N TYR A 195 -9.49 -2.53 5.37
CA TYR A 195 -9.17 -3.94 5.52
C TYR A 195 -10.14 -4.77 4.66
N GLU A 196 -9.62 -5.50 3.69
CA GLU A 196 -10.37 -6.33 2.74
C GLU A 196 -10.04 -7.81 2.96
N VAL A 197 -11.06 -8.64 3.15
CA VAL A 197 -10.89 -10.09 3.25
C VAL A 197 -10.54 -10.65 1.87
N HIS A 198 -9.58 -11.58 1.79
CA HIS A 198 -9.15 -12.12 0.51
C HIS A 198 -10.27 -12.87 -0.22
N LYS A 199 -11.04 -13.70 0.49
CA LYS A 199 -12.19 -14.43 -0.06
C LYS A 199 -13.27 -13.51 -0.65
N ASP A 200 -13.57 -12.41 0.04
CA ASP A 200 -14.56 -11.43 -0.45
C ASP A 200 -14.04 -10.69 -1.69
N SER A 201 -12.72 -10.50 -1.76
CA SER A 201 -12.05 -9.85 -2.89
C SER A 201 -11.95 -10.76 -4.12
N SER A 202 -11.81 -12.09 -3.93
CA SER A 202 -11.78 -13.06 -5.02
C SER A 202 -13.16 -13.40 -5.57
N ALA A 203 -14.21 -13.36 -4.73
CA ALA A 203 -15.60 -13.62 -5.13
C ALA A 203 -16.33 -12.42 -5.79
N ARG A 204 -15.62 -11.33 -6.11
CA ARG A 204 -16.25 -10.07 -6.53
C ARG A 204 -17.06 -10.20 -7.82
N THR A 205 -18.33 -9.80 -7.72
CA THR A 205 -19.18 -9.47 -8.87
C THR A 205 -19.30 -7.96 -9.10
N SER A 206 -18.94 -7.14 -8.10
CA SER A 206 -19.05 -5.67 -8.13
C SER A 206 -17.69 -4.97 -8.26
N SER A 207 -17.71 -3.72 -8.72
CA SER A 207 -16.53 -2.86 -8.82
C SER A 207 -15.88 -2.56 -7.46
N THR A 208 -16.61 -2.74 -6.35
CA THR A 208 -16.17 -2.36 -4.99
C THR A 208 -16.30 -3.54 -4.02
N VAL A 209 -15.26 -3.80 -3.23
CA VAL A 209 -15.29 -4.75 -2.10
C VAL A 209 -15.77 -4.01 -0.86
N LYS A 210 -16.70 -4.60 -0.11
CA LYS A 210 -17.08 -4.04 1.19
C LYS A 210 -15.91 -4.26 2.17
N PRO A 211 -15.30 -3.20 2.71
CA PRO A 211 -14.24 -3.38 3.70
C PRO A 211 -14.82 -3.94 5.00
N ARG A 212 -14.05 -4.80 5.67
CA ARG A 212 -14.38 -5.32 7.00
C ARG A 212 -14.09 -4.27 8.08
N ILE A 213 -12.96 -3.57 7.97
CA ILE A 213 -12.52 -2.50 8.87
C ILE A 213 -12.15 -1.27 8.04
N CYS A 214 -12.40 -0.07 8.56
CA CYS A 214 -11.92 1.19 8.00
C CYS A 214 -11.17 1.99 9.06
N LEU A 215 -10.09 2.66 8.66
CA LEU A 215 -9.33 3.58 9.51
C LEU A 215 -9.14 4.94 8.78
N PRO A 216 -9.63 6.07 9.33
CA PRO A 216 -10.42 6.15 10.56
C PRO A 216 -11.79 5.46 10.40
N ALA A 217 -12.39 5.03 11.51
CA ALA A 217 -13.76 4.53 11.49
C ALA A 217 -14.68 5.67 11.04
N LYS A 218 -15.70 5.38 10.23
CA LYS A 218 -16.74 6.38 9.95
C LYS A 218 -17.46 6.68 11.25
N ASP A 219 -17.56 7.95 11.63
CA ASP A 219 -18.44 8.35 12.71
C ASP A 219 -19.84 7.77 12.46
N PRO A 220 -20.50 7.19 13.48
CA PRO A 220 -21.90 6.82 13.32
C PRO A 220 -22.66 8.06 12.90
N ALA A 221 -23.39 7.98 11.78
CA ALA A 221 -24.20 9.09 11.30
C ALA A 221 -25.08 9.61 12.46
N PRO A 222 -25.22 10.92 12.65
CA PRO A 222 -26.06 11.44 13.72
C PRO A 222 -27.47 10.85 13.55
N VAL A 223 -27.95 10.18 14.61
CA VAL A 223 -29.31 9.67 14.67
C VAL A 223 -30.22 10.87 14.43
N LYS A 224 -30.89 10.91 13.27
CA LYS A 224 -31.99 11.85 13.06
C LYS A 224 -33.09 11.43 14.02
N GLU A 225 -33.17 12.08 15.18
CA GLU A 225 -34.38 12.05 15.98
C GLU A 225 -35.54 12.44 15.06
N LYS A 226 -36.49 11.50 14.89
CA LYS A 226 -37.78 11.83 14.31
C LYS A 226 -38.46 12.78 15.28
N GLY A 227 -38.39 14.08 15.00
CA GLY A 227 -39.21 15.08 15.67
C GLY A 227 -40.70 14.67 15.62
N PRO A 228 -41.50 15.05 16.62
CA PRO A 228 -42.87 14.59 16.74
C PRO A 228 -43.67 15.05 15.51
N ALA A 229 -44.46 14.14 14.96
CA ALA A 229 -45.34 14.42 13.84
C ALA A 229 -46.30 15.55 14.23
N ALA A 230 -46.14 16.72 13.61
CA ALA A 230 -47.10 17.80 13.69
C ALA A 230 -48.33 17.38 12.87
N THR A 231 -49.39 16.99 13.58
CA THR A 231 -50.72 16.76 13.04
C THR A 231 -51.30 18.09 12.56
N THR A 232 -51.23 18.38 11.26
CA THR A 232 -51.97 19.50 10.65
C THR A 232 -53.09 18.96 9.78
N SER A 233 -54.31 19.18 10.26
CA SER A 233 -55.59 18.84 9.64
C SER A 233 -55.77 19.47 8.26
N PRO A 234 -56.52 18.84 7.34
CA PRO A 234 -56.83 19.42 6.03
C PRO A 234 -58.02 20.37 6.14
N SER A 235 -57.81 21.65 5.79
CA SER A 235 -58.89 22.60 5.51
C SER A 235 -59.05 22.74 3.99
N ASN A 236 -60.26 22.43 3.53
CA ASN A 236 -60.75 22.47 2.14
C ASN A 236 -60.62 23.85 1.49
N PRO A 237 -60.29 23.95 0.19
CA PRO A 237 -60.52 25.15 -0.60
C PRO A 237 -61.88 25.04 -1.32
N GLY A 238 -62.76 26.01 -1.08
CA GLY A 238 -64.03 26.11 -1.78
C GLY A 238 -64.34 27.56 -2.15
N THR A 239 -64.45 27.78 -3.46
CA THR A 239 -65.23 28.83 -4.14
C THR A 239 -64.55 30.19 -4.40
N GLU A 240 -64.09 30.36 -5.64
CA GLU A 240 -63.99 31.65 -6.36
C GLU A 240 -65.40 32.15 -6.74
N ALA A 241 -65.63 33.47 -6.62
CA ALA A 241 -65.93 34.35 -7.77
C ALA A 241 -66.42 35.73 -7.30
N THR A 242 -65.54 36.72 -7.50
CA THR A 242 -65.78 38.07 -8.04
C THR A 242 -66.95 38.93 -7.54
N GLY A 243 -66.62 40.15 -7.06
CA GLY A 243 -67.56 41.28 -7.06
C GLY A 243 -67.15 42.44 -6.17
N THR A 244 -66.59 43.47 -6.78
CA THR A 244 -65.98 44.69 -6.22
C THR A 244 -66.91 45.65 -5.44
N SER A 245 -66.39 46.05 -4.26
CA SER A 245 -66.34 47.36 -3.56
C SER A 245 -67.57 48.21 -3.17
N PRO A 246 -67.46 48.99 -2.06
CA PRO A 246 -68.58 49.49 -1.24
C PRO A 246 -68.68 51.03 -1.14
N ALA A 247 -69.79 51.54 -0.59
CA ALA A 247 -70.03 52.82 0.12
C ALA A 247 -71.56 53.09 0.10
N THR A 248 -72.30 53.58 1.10
CA THR A 248 -72.10 54.17 2.45
C THR A 248 -73.52 54.17 3.12
N PRO A 249 -73.68 54.58 4.40
CA PRO A 249 -74.82 54.20 5.26
C PRO A 249 -75.98 55.21 5.37
N THR A 250 -77.12 54.64 5.79
CA THR A 250 -78.31 55.07 6.57
C THR A 250 -78.65 56.54 6.87
N PRO A 251 -79.94 56.78 7.21
CA PRO A 251 -80.32 57.01 8.61
C PRO A 251 -81.00 55.81 9.28
#